data_AF-A0A2H1E5L0-F1
#
_entry.id   AF-A0A2H1E5L0-F1
#
_cell.length_a   1.000
_cell.length_b   1.000
_cell.length_c   1.000
_cell.angle_alpha   90.00
_cell.angle_beta   90.00
_cell.angle_gamma   90.00
#
_symmetry.space_group_name_H-M   'P 1'
#
loop_
_entity.id
_entity.type
_entity.pdbx_description
1 polymer ?
#
loop_
_entity_poly.entity_id
_entity_poly.type
_entity_poly.pdbx_seq_one_letter_code
_entity_poly.pdbx_strand_id
1 'polypeptide(L)'
;MPNKIPLIKTGFIQAVNGELYEVFVNAINTTKKAMDDVDLIFNTNHKWMRSGNPGTVEDPISFVGNIVSREAICYNVGYIKYSKRWNYNQPHNEDLEFKFTSAHEIGHTILKAYGGTFYSYGHKGSVNTITQNKKSNAPKFPLEGEIDIMPYHKENKLGKWYRQSNYYKRRVAHKKDVLSLIWLTKLNLK
;
A
#
# COMPACT_ATOMS: atom_id res chain seq x y z
N MET A 1 17.09 15.38 16.71
CA MET A 1 16.55 14.32 17.59
C MET A 1 15.38 13.70 16.86
N PRO A 2 15.31 12.38 16.60
CA PRO A 2 14.13 11.81 15.98
C PRO A 2 12.95 11.96 16.96
N ASN A 3 11.88 12.60 16.51
CA ASN A 3 10.65 12.76 17.28
C ASN A 3 10.19 11.36 17.73
N LYS A 4 10.20 11.10 19.04
CA LYS A 4 9.66 9.87 19.60
C LYS A 4 8.15 9.87 19.32
N ILE A 5 7.70 9.02 18.40
CA ILE A 5 6.28 8.71 18.25
C ILE A 5 5.80 8.20 19.63
N PRO A 6 4.71 8.77 20.18
CA PRO A 6 4.20 8.34 21.48
C PRO A 6 3.86 6.84 21.44
N LEU A 7 4.14 6.14 22.54
CA LEU A 7 3.69 4.77 22.75
C LEU A 7 2.15 4.79 22.76
N ILE A 8 1.55 4.26 21.70
CA ILE A 8 0.10 4.06 21.64
C ILE A 8 -0.17 2.67 22.20
N LYS A 9 -0.95 2.63 23.29
CA LYS A 9 -1.54 1.40 23.84
C LYS A 9 -3.04 1.42 23.54
N THR A 10 -3.50 0.43 22.78
CA THR A 10 -4.93 0.26 22.48
C THR A 10 -5.37 -1.13 22.94
N GLY A 11 -6.45 -1.17 23.72
CA GLY A 11 -7.13 -2.38 24.15
C GLY A 11 -8.43 -2.58 23.38
N PHE A 12 -8.74 -3.79 22.95
CA PHE A 12 -10.03 -4.15 22.37
C PHE A 12 -10.38 -5.61 22.64
N ILE A 13 -11.66 -5.95 22.60
CA ILE A 13 -12.14 -7.32 22.76
C ILE A 13 -12.29 -7.97 21.38
N GLN A 14 -11.74 -9.17 21.19
CA GLN A 14 -11.83 -9.93 19.95
C GLN A 14 -12.27 -11.37 20.22
N ALA A 15 -13.26 -11.84 19.45
CA ALA A 15 -13.62 -13.25 19.44
C ALA A 15 -12.65 -14.05 18.56
N VAL A 16 -12.10 -15.14 19.10
CA VAL A 16 -11.26 -16.13 18.40
C VAL A 16 -11.85 -17.51 18.69
N ASN A 17 -12.32 -18.20 17.65
CA ASN A 17 -13.00 -19.52 17.77
C ASN A 17 -14.14 -19.58 18.81
N GLY A 18 -14.87 -18.47 18.99
CA GLY A 18 -15.99 -18.37 19.93
C GLY A 18 -15.61 -17.92 21.34
N GLU A 19 -14.32 -17.81 21.66
CA GLU A 19 -13.83 -17.30 22.94
C GLU A 19 -13.45 -15.82 22.82
N LEU A 20 -13.71 -15.04 23.88
CA LEU A 20 -13.39 -13.61 23.93
C LEU A 20 -12.01 -13.39 24.54
N TYR A 21 -11.17 -12.65 23.83
CA TYR A 21 -9.84 -12.23 24.27
C TYR A 21 -9.79 -10.71 24.39
N GLU A 22 -9.17 -10.21 25.46
CA GLU A 22 -8.74 -8.81 25.52
C GLU A 22 -7.36 -8.69 24.87
N VAL A 23 -7.29 -7.93 23.78
CA VAL A 23 -6.08 -7.75 22.98
C VAL A 23 -5.48 -6.39 23.28
N PHE A 24 -4.23 -6.38 23.72
CA PHE A 24 -3.44 -5.16 23.90
C PHE A 24 -2.39 -5.03 22.81
N VAL A 25 -2.45 -3.93 22.05
CA VAL A 25 -1.41 -3.59 21.08
C VAL A 25 -0.54 -2.50 21.68
N ASN A 26 0.77 -2.77 21.78
CA ASN A 26 1.79 -1.81 22.21
C ASN A 26 2.74 -1.55 21.05
N ALA A 27 2.68 -0.37 20.44
CA ALA A 27 3.60 0.00 19.37
C ALA A 27 4.99 0.32 19.94
N ILE A 28 6.02 -0.46 19.57
CA ILE A 28 7.40 -0.23 20.01
C ILE A 28 8.15 0.49 18.89
N ASN A 29 8.69 1.67 19.19
CA ASN A 29 9.60 2.36 18.27
C ASN A 29 10.96 1.65 18.29
N THR A 30 11.36 1.08 17.16
CA THR A 30 12.60 0.29 17.00
C THR A 30 13.12 0.41 15.57
N THR A 31 14.45 0.36 15.42
CA THR A 31 15.13 0.20 14.13
C THR A 31 15.48 -1.26 13.84
N LYS A 32 15.37 -2.15 14.84
CA LYS A 32 15.64 -3.59 14.71
C LYS A 32 14.45 -4.29 14.08
N LYS A 33 14.68 -5.03 12.97
CA LYS A 33 13.63 -5.67 12.15
C LYS A 33 12.53 -4.69 11.72
N ALA A 34 12.90 -3.43 11.52
CA ALA A 34 12.01 -2.43 10.95
C ALA A 34 11.88 -2.67 9.44
N MET A 35 10.87 -2.03 8.84
CA MET A 35 10.82 -1.84 7.39
C MET A 35 12.07 -1.08 6.92
N ASP A 36 12.45 -1.30 5.66
CA ASP A 36 13.45 -0.46 4.98
C ASP A 36 13.05 1.02 5.00
N ASP A 37 14.02 1.90 4.78
CA ASP A 37 13.72 3.31 4.62
C ASP A 37 12.91 3.58 3.34
N VAL A 38 12.27 4.74 3.30
CA VAL A 38 11.52 5.17 2.12
C VAL A 38 11.70 6.66 1.96
N ASP A 39 12.19 7.06 0.80
CA ASP A 39 12.32 8.48 0.49
C ASP A 39 10.95 9.11 0.27
N LEU A 40 10.80 10.34 0.74
CA LEU A 40 9.63 11.17 0.45
C LEU A 40 10.06 12.27 -0.51
N ILE A 41 9.49 12.28 -1.71
CA ILE A 41 9.82 13.27 -2.74
C ILE A 41 8.65 14.23 -2.90
N PHE A 42 8.86 15.49 -2.53
CA PHE A 42 7.96 16.58 -2.88
C PHE A 42 8.29 17.07 -4.30
N ASN A 43 7.44 16.74 -5.28
CA ASN A 43 7.68 17.03 -6.68
C ASN A 43 6.71 18.10 -7.19
N THR A 44 7.25 19.24 -7.63
CA THR A 44 6.46 20.31 -8.25
C THR A 44 7.19 20.90 -9.46
N ASN A 45 6.45 21.29 -10.51
CA ASN A 45 7.02 21.91 -11.71
C ASN A 45 8.01 21.04 -12.51
N HIS A 46 7.90 19.71 -12.38
CA HIS A 46 8.75 18.74 -13.10
C HIS A 46 7.94 17.62 -13.76
N LYS A 47 8.63 16.65 -14.36
CA LYS A 47 8.01 15.43 -14.89
C LYS A 47 7.35 14.63 -13.78
N TRP A 48 6.24 13.97 -14.12
CA TRP A 48 5.56 13.06 -13.19
C TRP A 48 6.52 11.96 -12.72
N MET A 49 6.45 11.67 -11.43
CA MET A 49 7.32 10.72 -10.76
C MET A 49 6.49 9.57 -10.20
N ARG A 50 6.90 8.34 -10.54
CA ARG A 50 6.29 7.11 -10.03
C ARG A 50 6.82 6.81 -8.63
N SER A 51 5.90 6.54 -7.69
CA SER A 51 6.24 5.94 -6.40
C SER A 51 6.56 4.46 -6.54
N GLY A 52 7.32 3.91 -5.61
CA GLY A 52 7.56 2.47 -5.49
C GLY A 52 7.63 2.04 -4.04
N ASN A 53 7.53 0.74 -3.84
CA ASN A 53 7.52 0.12 -2.53
C ASN A 53 8.89 0.24 -1.85
N PRO A 54 8.92 0.37 -0.52
CA PRO A 54 10.14 0.19 0.26
C PRO A 54 10.68 -1.22 0.07
N GLY A 55 12.00 -1.35 -0.01
CA GLY A 55 12.70 -2.63 0.00
C GLY A 55 13.91 -2.70 -0.93
N THR A 56 15.01 -3.12 -0.32
CA THR A 56 16.19 -3.73 -0.96
C THR A 56 15.82 -4.82 -1.96
N VAL A 57 16.61 -4.86 -3.04
CA VAL A 57 16.61 -5.96 -4.01
C VAL A 57 17.10 -7.21 -3.29
N GLU A 58 16.19 -8.13 -3.04
CA GLU A 58 16.49 -9.43 -2.40
C GLU A 58 16.45 -10.59 -3.39
N ASP A 59 15.83 -10.38 -4.56
CA ASP A 59 15.67 -11.39 -5.61
C ASP A 59 15.54 -10.75 -7.01
N PRO A 60 15.69 -11.52 -8.10
CA PRO A 60 15.65 -10.99 -9.47
C PRO A 60 14.35 -10.27 -9.85
N ILE A 61 13.23 -10.57 -9.18
CA ILE A 61 11.93 -9.96 -9.46
C ILE A 61 11.87 -8.58 -8.80
N SER A 62 12.29 -8.48 -7.54
CA SER A 62 12.45 -7.20 -6.86
C SER A 62 13.49 -6.31 -7.55
N PHE A 63 14.53 -6.90 -8.16
CA PHE A 63 15.48 -6.17 -9.01
C PHE A 63 14.80 -5.55 -10.22
N VAL A 64 14.03 -6.35 -10.98
CA VAL A 64 13.28 -5.84 -12.15
C VAL A 64 12.28 -4.77 -11.70
N GLY A 65 11.57 -4.99 -10.60
CA GLY A 65 10.67 -4.00 -10.00
C GLY A 65 11.36 -2.68 -9.70
N ASN A 66 12.50 -2.71 -9.00
CA ASN A 66 13.30 -1.53 -8.63
C ASN A 66 13.97 -0.83 -9.84
N ILE A 67 14.05 -1.48 -11.01
CA ILE A 67 14.44 -0.80 -12.26
C ILE A 67 13.28 0.05 -12.81
N VAL A 68 12.03 -0.37 -12.60
CA VAL A 68 10.84 0.33 -13.13
C VAL A 68 10.21 1.32 -12.13
N SER A 69 10.49 1.15 -10.83
CA SER A 69 10.06 2.03 -9.74
C SER A 69 11.21 2.36 -8.82
N ARG A 70 11.17 3.54 -8.20
CA ARG A 70 12.16 3.96 -7.18
C ARG A 70 11.66 3.60 -5.78
N GLU A 71 12.58 3.47 -4.84
CA GLU A 71 12.29 3.36 -3.41
C GLU A 71 11.91 4.73 -2.81
N ALA A 72 10.82 5.31 -3.32
CA ALA A 72 10.33 6.59 -2.84
C ALA A 72 8.82 6.70 -3.04
N ILE A 73 8.18 7.47 -2.17
CA ILE A 73 6.80 7.90 -2.33
C ILE A 73 6.83 9.38 -2.77
N CYS A 74 6.25 9.64 -3.95
CA CYS A 74 6.28 10.95 -4.59
C CYS A 74 4.95 11.69 -4.40
N TYR A 75 5.01 12.92 -3.91
CA TYR A 75 3.89 13.87 -3.87
C TYR A 75 3.99 14.82 -5.08
N ASN A 76 3.20 14.57 -6.14
CA ASN A 76 3.28 15.24 -7.43
C ASN A 76 2.26 16.40 -7.57
N VAL A 77 2.57 17.56 -6.99
CA VAL A 77 1.65 18.70 -6.91
C VAL A 77 2.05 19.88 -7.80
N GLY A 78 1.09 20.68 -8.24
CA GLY A 78 1.33 21.86 -9.08
C GLY A 78 1.44 21.49 -10.56
N TYR A 79 2.24 22.21 -11.35
CA TYR A 79 2.38 21.88 -12.78
C TYR A 79 3.26 20.64 -12.97
N ILE A 80 2.67 19.55 -13.45
CA ILE A 80 3.37 18.29 -13.66
C ILE A 80 3.37 17.92 -15.14
N LYS A 81 4.55 17.58 -15.67
CA LYS A 81 4.72 17.14 -17.05
C LYS A 81 4.48 15.63 -17.15
N TYR A 82 3.36 15.27 -17.77
CA TYR A 82 3.08 13.93 -18.23
C TYR A 82 3.63 13.70 -19.64
N SER A 83 3.59 12.46 -20.14
CA SER A 83 4.19 12.08 -21.43
C SER A 83 3.75 12.93 -22.61
N LYS A 84 2.49 13.42 -22.60
CA LYS A 84 1.90 14.18 -23.72
C LYS A 84 1.52 15.62 -23.38
N ARG A 85 1.54 16.02 -22.10
CA ARG A 85 1.04 17.33 -21.68
C ARG A 85 1.54 17.74 -20.30
N TRP A 86 1.52 19.05 -20.06
CA TRP A 86 1.51 19.57 -18.70
C TRP A 86 0.08 19.53 -18.15
N ASN A 87 -0.04 19.26 -16.85
CA ASN A 87 -1.30 19.33 -16.13
C ASN A 87 -1.05 19.98 -14.78
N TYR A 88 -1.99 20.80 -14.31
CA TYR A 88 -1.94 21.28 -12.92
C TYR A 88 -2.62 20.26 -12.01
N ASN A 89 -1.85 19.62 -11.14
CA ASN A 89 -2.34 18.71 -10.12
C ASN A 89 -2.70 19.51 -8.88
N GLN A 90 -3.99 19.54 -8.55
CA GLN A 90 -4.49 20.27 -7.39
C GLN A 90 -4.05 19.59 -6.09
N PRO A 91 -3.62 20.38 -5.06
CA PRO A 91 -3.19 19.83 -3.78
C PRO A 91 -4.21 18.88 -3.14
N HIS A 92 -5.50 19.22 -3.18
CA HIS A 92 -6.55 18.38 -2.59
C HIS A 92 -6.59 16.97 -3.21
N ASN A 93 -6.45 16.87 -4.53
CA ASN A 93 -6.47 15.58 -5.22
C ASN A 93 -5.16 14.81 -4.96
N GLU A 94 -4.04 15.53 -4.94
CA GLU A 94 -2.73 14.94 -4.65
C GLU A 94 -2.65 14.45 -3.20
N ASP A 95 -3.29 15.10 -2.22
CA ASP A 95 -3.38 14.62 -0.84
C ASP A 95 -4.09 13.26 -0.76
N LEU A 96 -5.16 13.08 -1.54
CA LEU A 96 -5.90 11.81 -1.58
C LEU A 96 -5.08 10.72 -2.26
N GLU A 97 -4.48 11.03 -3.42
CA GLU A 97 -3.62 10.11 -4.15
C GLU A 97 -2.39 9.72 -3.34
N PHE A 98 -1.69 10.68 -2.75
CA PHE A 98 -0.51 10.42 -1.95
C PHE A 98 -0.82 9.54 -0.73
N LYS A 99 -1.92 9.79 -0.01
CA LYS A 99 -2.34 8.91 1.10
C LYS A 99 -2.61 7.49 0.61
N PHE A 100 -3.32 7.36 -0.51
CA PHE A 100 -3.63 6.08 -1.11
C PHE A 100 -2.37 5.33 -1.58
N THR A 101 -1.50 5.99 -2.35
CA THR A 101 -0.23 5.43 -2.84
C THR A 101 0.69 5.08 -1.70
N SER A 102 0.84 5.95 -0.69
CA SER A 102 1.66 5.65 0.49
C SER A 102 1.21 4.36 1.17
N ALA A 103 -0.09 4.21 1.41
CA ALA A 103 -0.64 3.00 2.02
C ALA A 103 -0.46 1.75 1.14
N HIS A 104 -0.53 1.91 -0.19
CA HIS A 104 -0.28 0.83 -1.15
C HIS A 104 1.20 0.39 -1.14
N GLU A 105 2.11 1.33 -1.31
CA GLU A 105 3.56 1.07 -1.39
C GLU A 105 4.11 0.53 -0.06
N ILE A 106 3.73 1.13 1.07
CA ILE A 106 4.14 0.63 2.40
C ILE A 106 3.53 -0.74 2.66
N GLY A 107 2.26 -0.96 2.29
CA GLY A 107 1.62 -2.24 2.55
C GLY A 107 2.23 -3.41 1.76
N HIS A 108 2.96 -3.16 0.67
CA HIS A 108 3.76 -4.19 -0.01
C HIS A 108 4.81 -4.82 0.91
N THR A 109 5.31 -4.10 1.92
CA THR A 109 6.27 -4.64 2.91
C THR A 109 5.62 -5.69 3.82
N ILE A 110 4.36 -5.45 4.23
CA ILE A 110 3.55 -6.40 5.00
C ILE A 110 3.27 -7.65 4.15
N LEU A 111 2.83 -7.47 2.90
CA LEU A 111 2.55 -8.57 1.99
C LEU A 111 3.80 -9.40 1.69
N LYS A 112 4.97 -8.75 1.52
CA LYS A 112 6.25 -9.44 1.27
C LYS A 112 6.69 -10.21 2.50
N ALA A 113 6.66 -9.61 3.69
CA ALA A 113 7.04 -10.26 4.94
C ALA A 113 6.17 -11.48 5.28
N TYR A 114 4.88 -11.44 4.95
CA TYR A 114 3.95 -12.54 5.20
C TYR A 114 3.91 -13.58 4.07
N GLY A 115 3.82 -13.14 2.81
CA GLY A 115 3.50 -13.98 1.65
C GLY A 115 4.59 -14.05 0.58
N GLY A 116 5.74 -13.41 0.80
CA GLY A 116 6.87 -13.37 -0.13
C GLY A 116 6.70 -12.43 -1.32
N THR A 117 7.78 -12.30 -2.10
CA THR A 117 7.88 -11.34 -3.21
C THR A 117 6.79 -11.52 -4.26
N PHE A 118 6.49 -12.75 -4.68
CA PHE A 118 5.45 -13.02 -5.68
C PHE A 118 4.06 -12.58 -5.23
N TYR A 119 3.73 -12.74 -3.96
CA TYR A 119 2.43 -12.32 -3.43
C TYR A 119 2.32 -10.80 -3.37
N SER A 120 3.41 -10.13 -2.97
CA SER A 120 3.51 -8.67 -2.92
C SER A 120 3.51 -8.06 -4.32
N TYR A 121 4.55 -8.29 -5.12
CA TYR A 121 4.70 -7.73 -6.48
C TYR A 121 3.67 -8.27 -7.49
N GLY A 122 3.01 -9.38 -7.17
CA GLY A 122 1.87 -9.88 -7.93
C GLY A 122 0.56 -9.18 -7.60
N HIS A 123 0.55 -8.22 -6.67
CA HIS A 123 -0.65 -7.53 -6.17
C HIS A 123 -1.74 -8.52 -5.80
N LYS A 124 -1.40 -9.48 -4.91
CA LYS A 124 -2.26 -10.63 -4.54
C LYS A 124 -2.70 -11.50 -5.72
N GLY A 125 -1.84 -11.59 -6.73
CA GLY A 125 -2.08 -12.37 -7.94
C GLY A 125 -2.87 -11.66 -9.03
N SER A 126 -3.31 -10.40 -8.83
CA SER A 126 -4.06 -9.63 -9.82
C SER A 126 -3.22 -9.14 -11.01
N VAL A 127 -1.89 -9.14 -10.88
CA VAL A 127 -0.97 -8.83 -11.99
C VAL A 127 0.02 -9.96 -12.23
N ASN A 128 0.63 -9.96 -13.41
CA ASN A 128 1.84 -10.73 -13.67
C ASN A 128 3.01 -10.05 -12.97
N THR A 129 3.67 -10.76 -12.06
CA THR A 129 4.72 -10.21 -11.19
C THR A 129 5.93 -9.65 -11.95
N ILE A 130 6.20 -10.15 -13.16
CA ILE A 130 7.35 -9.72 -13.98
C ILE A 130 6.96 -8.53 -14.85
N THR A 131 5.90 -8.68 -15.65
CA THR A 131 5.50 -7.64 -16.63
C THR A 131 4.67 -6.52 -16.03
N GLN A 132 4.22 -6.69 -14.77
CA GLN A 132 3.32 -5.77 -14.07
C GLN A 132 1.99 -5.53 -14.80
N ASN A 133 1.66 -6.39 -15.78
CA ASN A 133 0.42 -6.33 -16.53
C ASN A 133 -0.72 -6.97 -15.73
N LYS A 134 -1.85 -6.27 -15.67
CA LYS A 134 -3.08 -6.76 -15.03
C LYS A 134 -3.56 -8.05 -15.72
N LYS A 135 -3.82 -9.09 -14.93
CA LYS A 135 -4.28 -10.39 -15.44
C LYS A 135 -5.74 -10.36 -15.88
N SER A 136 -6.10 -11.31 -16.74
CA SER A 136 -7.48 -11.50 -17.20
C SER A 136 -8.44 -11.96 -16.09
N ASN A 137 -7.94 -12.56 -15.02
CA ASN A 137 -8.73 -12.97 -13.85
C ASN A 137 -8.67 -11.97 -12.68
N ALA A 138 -8.09 -10.78 -12.88
CA ALA A 138 -8.05 -9.75 -11.84
C ALA A 138 -9.47 -9.35 -11.38
N PRO A 139 -9.67 -9.07 -10.07
CA PRO A 139 -10.98 -8.75 -9.53
C PRO A 139 -11.55 -7.48 -10.16
N LYS A 140 -12.88 -7.41 -10.34
CA LYS A 140 -13.55 -6.16 -10.72
C LYS A 140 -13.70 -5.27 -9.50
N PHE A 141 -13.77 -3.95 -9.70
CA PHE A 141 -14.16 -3.04 -8.63
C PHE A 141 -15.51 -3.48 -8.04
N PRO A 142 -15.63 -3.65 -6.71
CA PRO A 142 -16.92 -3.94 -6.09
C PRO A 142 -17.82 -2.71 -6.24
N LEU A 143 -19.10 -2.94 -6.52
CA LEU A 143 -20.05 -1.84 -6.72
C LEU A 143 -20.30 -1.08 -5.42
N GLU A 144 -20.32 -1.80 -4.30
CA GLU A 144 -20.60 -1.31 -2.95
C GLU A 144 -19.57 -1.87 -1.97
N GLY A 145 -19.51 -1.30 -0.76
CA GLY A 145 -18.59 -1.73 0.29
C GLY A 145 -17.12 -1.39 0.03
N GLU A 146 -16.24 -2.01 0.81
CA GLU A 146 -14.80 -1.77 0.79
C GLU A 146 -14.12 -2.24 -0.51
N ILE A 147 -13.06 -1.55 -0.91
CA ILE A 147 -12.20 -1.89 -2.04
C ILE A 147 -10.81 -2.19 -1.47
N ASP A 148 -10.37 -3.44 -1.60
CA ASP A 148 -9.01 -3.84 -1.20
C ASP A 148 -7.96 -2.98 -1.90
N ILE A 149 -7.09 -2.34 -1.13
CA ILE A 149 -6.09 -1.40 -1.62
C ILE A 149 -5.04 -2.06 -2.54
N MET A 150 -4.77 -3.37 -2.39
CA MET A 150 -3.62 -4.03 -3.05
C MET A 150 -3.86 -4.48 -4.49
N PRO A 151 -4.98 -5.12 -4.86
CA PRO A 151 -5.14 -5.63 -6.21
C PRO A 151 -5.30 -4.53 -7.26
N TYR A 152 -4.82 -4.82 -8.46
CA TYR A 152 -5.22 -4.10 -9.65
C TYR A 152 -6.60 -4.56 -10.06
N HIS A 153 -7.54 -3.63 -10.13
CA HIS A 153 -8.93 -3.94 -10.41
C HIS A 153 -9.27 -3.77 -11.89
N LYS A 154 -10.18 -4.62 -12.36
CA LYS A 154 -10.87 -4.45 -13.64
C LYS A 154 -12.05 -3.50 -13.49
N GLU A 155 -12.43 -2.93 -14.62
CA GLU A 155 -13.64 -2.12 -14.72
C GLU A 155 -14.87 -2.99 -14.43
N ASN A 156 -15.81 -2.41 -13.71
CA ASN A 156 -17.17 -2.94 -13.53
C ASN A 156 -18.12 -2.19 -14.47
N LYS A 157 -19.44 -2.33 -14.28
CA LYS A 157 -20.45 -1.66 -15.10
C LYS A 157 -20.37 -0.11 -15.05
N LEU A 158 -19.72 0.47 -14.04
CA LEU A 158 -19.51 1.92 -13.94
C LEU A 158 -18.28 2.38 -14.73
N GLY A 159 -17.42 1.47 -15.19
CA GLY A 159 -16.21 1.75 -15.95
C GLY A 159 -14.99 2.00 -15.06
N LYS A 160 -14.23 3.06 -15.38
CA LYS A 160 -12.94 3.41 -14.75
C LYS A 160 -13.06 3.74 -13.26
N TRP A 161 -11.90 3.76 -12.59
CA TRP A 161 -11.78 3.99 -11.14
C TRP A 161 -12.41 5.32 -10.67
N TYR A 162 -12.25 6.40 -11.44
CA TYR A 162 -12.79 7.72 -11.08
C TYR A 162 -14.32 7.81 -11.20
N ARG A 163 -14.96 6.79 -11.76
CA ARG A 163 -16.43 6.65 -11.78
C ARG A 163 -16.96 5.83 -10.61
N GLN A 164 -16.08 5.26 -9.80
CA GLN A 164 -16.48 4.53 -8.60
C GLN A 164 -16.80 5.54 -7.50
N SER A 165 -18.03 5.52 -7.00
CA SER A 165 -18.44 6.41 -5.91
C SER A 165 -17.55 6.22 -4.68
N ASN A 166 -17.14 7.34 -4.06
CA ASN A 166 -16.31 7.38 -2.86
C ASN A 166 -15.01 6.58 -2.99
N TYR A 167 -14.41 6.52 -4.20
CA TYR A 167 -13.26 5.68 -4.52
C TYR A 167 -12.20 5.64 -3.41
N TYR A 168 -11.56 6.77 -3.08
CA TYR A 168 -10.51 6.79 -2.06
C TYR A 168 -11.01 6.43 -0.66
N LYS A 169 -12.23 6.84 -0.28
CA LYS A 169 -12.80 6.54 1.05
C LYS A 169 -13.09 5.06 1.26
N ARG A 170 -13.31 4.31 0.16
CA ARG A 170 -13.57 2.88 0.19
C ARG A 170 -12.29 2.05 0.13
N ARG A 171 -11.12 2.65 -0.14
CA ARG A 171 -9.85 1.92 -0.23
C ARG A 171 -9.34 1.60 1.17
N VAL A 172 -9.28 0.31 1.49
CA VAL A 172 -8.87 -0.17 2.82
C VAL A 172 -7.94 -1.37 2.69
N ALA A 173 -7.17 -1.64 3.75
CA ALA A 173 -6.42 -2.88 3.86
C ALA A 173 -7.39 -4.06 3.96
N HIS A 174 -7.11 -5.15 3.24
CA HIS A 174 -7.95 -6.34 3.35
C HIS A 174 -7.78 -6.98 4.73
N LYS A 175 -8.85 -7.60 5.27
CA LYS A 175 -8.81 -8.30 6.57
C LYS A 175 -7.60 -9.22 6.72
N LYS A 176 -7.27 -9.98 5.68
CA LYS A 176 -6.09 -10.87 5.68
C LYS A 176 -4.78 -10.12 5.87
N ASP A 177 -4.62 -8.92 5.30
CA ASP A 177 -3.39 -8.13 5.43
C ASP A 177 -3.23 -7.62 6.86
N VAL A 178 -4.32 -7.16 7.47
CA VAL A 178 -4.35 -6.71 8.87
C VAL A 178 -4.01 -7.87 9.81
N LEU A 179 -4.62 -9.04 9.60
CA LEU A 179 -4.29 -10.24 10.36
C LEU A 179 -2.84 -10.70 10.15
N SER A 180 -2.31 -10.53 8.94
CA SER A 180 -0.91 -10.84 8.62
C SER A 180 0.04 -9.91 9.35
N LEU A 181 -0.27 -8.61 9.43
CA LEU A 181 0.50 -7.66 10.23
C LEU A 181 0.52 -8.08 11.71
N ILE A 182 -0.64 -8.42 12.28
CA ILE A 182 -0.74 -8.91 13.66
C ILE A 182 0.10 -10.19 13.83
N TRP A 183 -0.01 -11.15 12.91
CA TRP A 183 0.79 -12.37 12.93
C TRP A 183 2.30 -12.11 12.90
N LEU A 184 2.73 -11.15 12.08
CA LEU A 184 4.14 -10.75 11.96
C LEU A 184 4.70 -10.16 13.25
N THR A 185 3.86 -9.63 14.15
CA THR A 185 4.31 -9.20 15.50
C THR A 185 4.77 -10.37 16.37
N LYS A 186 4.61 -11.63 15.91
CA LYS A 186 4.92 -12.86 16.65
C LYS A 186 4.18 -12.85 18.00
N LEU A 187 2.84 -12.83 17.92
CA LEU A 187 1.94 -12.87 19.07
C LEU A 187 2.48 -13.81 20.15
N ASN A 188 2.65 -13.27 21.35
CA ASN A 188 3.00 -14.05 22.52
C ASN A 188 1.71 -14.27 23.32
N LEU A 189 1.21 -15.50 23.33
CA LEU A 189 0.07 -15.90 24.13
C LEU A 189 0.58 -16.14 25.56
N LYS A 190 0.05 -15.40 26.52
CA LYS A 190 0.33 -15.59 27.95
C LYS A 190 -0.85 -16.24 28.62
#